data_AF-A0A378MRE6-F1
#
_entry.id   AF-A0A378MRE6-F1
#
_cell.length_a   1.000
_cell.length_b   1.000
_cell.length_c   1.000
_cell.angle_alpha   90.00
_cell.angle_beta   90.00
_cell.angle_gamma   90.00
#
_symmetry.space_group_name_H-M   'P 1'
#
loop_
_entity.id
_entity.type
_entity.pdbx_description
1 polymer ?
#
loop_
_entity_poly.entity_id
_entity_poly.type
_entity_poly.pdbx_seq_one_letter_code
_entity_poly.pdbx_strand_id
1 'polypeptide(L)'
;MQFDLFHIYTVDEHTVRVMLNLENFSEDPSRAFFPLCHQLFATLSEKPLLYLAALFHDIGKGREGEHAQVGALDMREFAELHGFSQAQINDMVWLVAEHLTMSITAQRRDIHDPQIISEFAKKVQNQTALSSLLCLTVADICATSESLWNDWKASLFTQLYQFTLQQLAQNLNYQAVAQEHRLQA
;
A
#
# COMPACT_ATOMS: atom_id res chain seq x y z
N MET A 1 19.79 -9.17 14.44
CA MET A 1 18.53 -9.84 14.08
C MET A 1 17.41 -9.13 14.83
N GLN A 2 16.90 -8.04 14.26
CA GLN A 2 15.81 -7.27 14.87
C GLN A 2 14.51 -7.96 14.44
N PHE A 3 13.89 -8.69 15.36
CA PHE A 3 12.58 -9.29 15.16
C PHE A 3 11.55 -8.16 15.15
N ASP A 4 11.18 -7.70 13.96
CA ASP A 4 9.95 -6.93 13.80
C ASP A 4 8.78 -7.92 13.87
N LEU A 5 7.83 -7.66 14.76
CA LEU A 5 7.05 -8.65 15.51
C LEU A 5 6.01 -9.46 14.68
N PHE A 6 6.08 -9.46 13.35
CA PHE A 6 5.02 -9.98 12.48
C PHE A 6 5.48 -10.78 11.25
N HIS A 7 6.75 -11.21 11.17
CA HIS A 7 7.20 -12.05 10.05
C HIS A 7 7.38 -13.48 10.55
N ILE A 8 6.34 -14.30 10.36
CA ILE A 8 6.43 -15.75 10.56
C ILE A 8 7.41 -16.37 9.53
N TYR A 9 7.57 -15.69 8.39
CA TYR A 9 8.36 -16.13 7.25
C TYR A 9 9.69 -15.36 7.12
N THR A 10 10.66 -15.98 6.48
CA THR A 10 11.88 -15.30 6.02
C THR A 10 11.53 -14.27 4.92
N VAL A 11 12.39 -13.27 4.72
CA VAL A 11 12.12 -12.14 3.80
C VAL A 11 11.84 -12.63 2.37
N ASP A 12 12.52 -13.67 1.91
CA ASP A 12 12.31 -14.31 0.61
C ASP A 12 10.95 -14.98 0.50
N GLU A 13 10.57 -15.84 1.44
CA GLU A 13 9.24 -16.48 1.45
C GLU A 13 8.13 -15.44 1.58
N HIS A 14 8.31 -14.44 2.45
CA HIS A 14 7.38 -13.33 2.59
C HIS A 14 7.17 -12.60 1.26
N THR A 15 8.24 -12.22 0.58
CA THR A 15 8.17 -11.52 -0.72
C THR A 15 7.41 -12.33 -1.78
N VAL A 16 7.65 -13.64 -1.85
CA VAL A 16 6.89 -14.52 -2.76
C VAL A 16 5.39 -14.54 -2.40
N ARG A 17 5.06 -14.61 -1.10
CA ARG A 17 3.66 -14.56 -0.64
C ARG A 17 2.98 -13.22 -0.95
N VAL A 18 3.68 -12.09 -0.86
CA VAL A 18 3.14 -10.78 -1.29
C VAL A 18 2.76 -10.83 -2.76
N MET A 19 3.63 -11.32 -3.63
CA MET A 19 3.33 -11.42 -5.06
C MET A 19 2.19 -12.40 -5.35
N LEU A 20 2.10 -13.52 -4.63
CA LEU A 20 0.96 -14.45 -4.75
C LEU A 20 -0.37 -13.79 -4.32
N ASN A 21 -0.35 -12.97 -3.27
CA ASN A 21 -1.55 -12.22 -2.85
C ASN A 21 -1.96 -11.16 -3.88
N LEU A 22 -1.00 -10.49 -4.53
CA LEU A 22 -1.30 -9.58 -5.64
C LEU A 22 -2.00 -10.33 -6.79
N GLU A 23 -1.48 -11.50 -7.17
CA GLU A 23 -2.09 -12.32 -8.23
C GLU A 23 -3.49 -12.80 -7.84
N ASN A 24 -3.70 -13.12 -6.57
CA ASN A 24 -5.01 -13.51 -6.05
C ASN A 24 -6.05 -12.41 -6.25
N PHE A 25 -5.69 -11.12 -6.28
CA PHE A 25 -6.66 -10.05 -6.53
C PHE A 25 -7.28 -10.09 -7.94
N SER A 26 -6.64 -10.74 -8.92
CA SER A 26 -7.25 -10.97 -10.24
C SER A 26 -8.29 -12.08 -10.25
N GLU A 27 -8.29 -12.97 -9.25
CA GLU A 27 -9.15 -14.15 -9.22
C GLU A 27 -10.56 -13.79 -8.72
N ASP A 28 -11.60 -14.31 -9.37
CA ASP A 28 -13.00 -14.03 -9.01
C ASP A 28 -13.36 -14.35 -7.54
N PRO A 29 -12.89 -15.47 -6.94
CA PRO A 29 -13.14 -15.76 -5.52
C PRO A 29 -12.61 -14.68 -4.57
N SER A 30 -11.54 -13.96 -4.95
CA SER A 30 -10.95 -12.92 -4.11
C SER A 30 -11.87 -11.71 -3.93
N ARG A 31 -12.80 -11.47 -4.86
CA ARG A 31 -13.75 -10.35 -4.81
C ARG A 31 -14.55 -10.30 -3.51
N ALA A 32 -14.90 -11.46 -2.96
CA ALA A 32 -15.65 -11.54 -1.71
C ALA A 32 -14.82 -11.07 -0.50
N PHE A 33 -13.52 -11.34 -0.50
CA PHE A 33 -12.60 -11.05 0.61
C PHE A 33 -11.87 -9.69 0.46
N PHE A 34 -11.62 -9.28 -0.78
CA PHE A 34 -10.85 -8.09 -1.14
C PHE A 34 -11.55 -7.26 -2.23
N PRO A 35 -12.81 -6.84 -2.06
CA PRO A 35 -13.61 -6.23 -3.13
C PRO A 35 -12.95 -4.99 -3.75
N LEU A 36 -12.37 -4.12 -2.90
CA LEU A 36 -11.68 -2.92 -3.37
C LEU A 36 -10.39 -3.25 -4.11
N CYS A 37 -9.54 -4.14 -3.58
CA CYS A 37 -8.30 -4.52 -4.27
C CYS A 37 -8.57 -5.24 -5.58
N HIS A 38 -9.58 -6.12 -5.64
CA HIS A 38 -10.00 -6.78 -6.88
C HIS A 38 -10.40 -5.76 -7.97
N GLN A 39 -11.23 -4.77 -7.60
CA GLN A 39 -11.63 -3.71 -8.53
C GLN A 39 -10.43 -2.87 -8.99
N LEU A 40 -9.60 -2.40 -8.05
CA LEU A 40 -8.48 -1.51 -8.37
C LEU A 40 -7.41 -2.22 -9.17
N PHE A 41 -7.02 -3.43 -8.75
CA PHE A 41 -6.03 -4.24 -9.43
C PHE A 41 -6.43 -4.51 -10.88
N ALA A 42 -7.70 -4.81 -11.16
CA ALA A 42 -8.21 -4.97 -12.52
C ALA A 42 -8.01 -3.73 -13.41
N THR A 43 -8.05 -2.53 -12.83
CA THR A 43 -7.92 -1.24 -13.54
C THR A 43 -6.50 -0.69 -13.62
N LEU A 44 -5.54 -1.26 -12.88
CA LEU A 44 -4.14 -0.83 -12.95
C LEU A 44 -3.56 -1.13 -14.34
N SER A 45 -3.10 -0.08 -15.03
CA SER A 45 -2.51 -0.19 -16.37
C SER A 45 -1.13 -0.84 -16.35
N GLU A 46 -0.35 -0.62 -15.29
CA GLU A 46 1.05 -1.00 -15.19
C GLU A 46 1.31 -2.01 -14.04
N LYS A 47 0.54 -3.10 -14.01
CA LYS A 47 0.72 -4.20 -13.03
C LYS A 47 2.17 -4.70 -12.89
N PRO A 48 2.97 -4.83 -13.97
CA PRO A 48 4.36 -5.25 -13.84
C PRO A 48 5.19 -4.36 -12.89
N LEU A 49 4.93 -3.04 -12.86
CA LEU A 49 5.64 -2.12 -11.95
C LEU A 49 5.28 -2.38 -10.48
N LEU A 50 4.02 -2.72 -10.20
CA LEU A 50 3.57 -3.11 -8.87
C LEU A 50 4.24 -4.43 -8.43
N TYR A 51 4.35 -5.42 -9.30
CA TYR A 51 5.06 -6.67 -8.99
C TYR A 51 6.56 -6.44 -8.74
N LEU A 52 7.21 -5.60 -9.54
CA LEU A 52 8.61 -5.27 -9.33
C LEU A 52 8.81 -4.50 -8.02
N ALA A 53 7.94 -3.55 -7.70
CA ALA A 53 7.98 -2.88 -6.40
C ALA A 53 7.73 -3.85 -5.23
N ALA A 54 6.80 -4.81 -5.38
CA ALA A 54 6.56 -5.85 -4.39
C ALA A 54 7.77 -6.77 -4.21
N LEU A 55 8.53 -7.08 -5.27
CA LEU A 55 9.78 -7.83 -5.15
C LEU A 55 10.85 -7.06 -4.33
N PHE A 56 10.83 -5.73 -4.39
CA PHE A 56 11.84 -4.87 -3.76
C PHE A 56 11.40 -4.26 -2.42
N HIS A 57 10.13 -4.34 -2.03
CA HIS A 57 9.58 -3.56 -0.90
C HIS A 57 10.40 -3.72 0.40
N ASP A 58 10.89 -4.93 0.64
CA ASP A 58 11.64 -5.33 1.82
C ASP A 58 13.11 -5.67 1.58
N ILE A 59 13.64 -5.45 0.36
CA ILE A 59 15.00 -5.87 -0.01
C ILE A 59 16.09 -5.22 0.87
N GLY A 60 15.78 -4.07 1.47
CA GLY A 60 16.64 -3.36 2.41
C GLY A 60 16.70 -3.97 3.82
N LYS A 61 15.84 -4.94 4.17
CA LYS A 61 15.78 -5.49 5.53
C LYS A 61 17.10 -6.13 5.94
N GLY A 62 17.55 -5.81 7.16
CA GLY A 62 18.81 -6.30 7.73
C GLY A 62 20.06 -5.50 7.32
N ARG A 63 19.92 -4.48 6.47
CA ARG A 63 20.98 -3.49 6.17
C ARG A 63 20.91 -2.29 7.12
N GLU A 64 21.98 -1.50 7.16
CA GLU A 64 22.00 -0.26 7.94
C GLU A 64 21.07 0.81 7.34
N GLY A 65 20.32 1.51 8.21
CA GLY A 65 19.39 2.58 7.83
C GLY A 65 17.92 2.14 7.75
N GLU A 66 17.06 3.02 7.24
CA GLU A 66 15.64 2.76 7.01
C GLU A 66 15.46 1.84 5.79
N HIS A 67 15.05 0.59 6.01
CA HIS A 67 15.02 -0.44 4.96
C HIS A 67 14.23 -0.04 3.71
N ALA A 68 13.10 0.66 3.86
CA ALA A 68 12.31 1.13 2.73
C ALA A 68 13.10 2.12 1.85
N GLN A 69 13.88 3.02 2.47
CA GLN A 69 14.71 3.99 1.75
C GLN A 69 15.91 3.31 1.09
N VAL A 70 16.52 2.34 1.78
CA VAL A 70 17.60 1.52 1.22
C VAL A 70 17.11 0.73 0.00
N GLY A 71 15.96 0.05 0.12
CA GLY A 71 15.36 -0.69 -0.99
C GLY A 71 14.95 0.20 -2.16
N ALA A 72 14.53 1.43 -1.90
CA ALA A 72 14.21 2.41 -2.94
C ALA A 72 15.45 2.82 -3.77
N LEU A 73 16.65 2.85 -3.16
CA LEU A 73 17.90 3.07 -3.88
C LEU A 73 18.23 1.89 -4.78
N ASP A 74 18.12 0.65 -4.28
CA ASP A 74 18.35 -0.55 -5.09
C ASP A 74 17.34 -0.64 -6.24
N MET A 75 16.09 -0.27 -5.99
CA MET A 75 15.04 -0.25 -7.01
C MET A 75 15.35 0.74 -8.13
N ARG A 76 15.91 1.90 -7.79
CA ARG A 76 16.34 2.89 -8.77
C ARG A 76 17.47 2.34 -9.64
N GLU A 77 18.51 1.80 -9.02
CA GLU A 77 19.65 1.22 -9.73
C GLU A 77 19.20 0.09 -10.66
N PHE A 78 18.36 -0.82 -10.15
CA PHE A 78 17.78 -1.90 -10.94
C PHE A 78 17.00 -1.34 -12.13
N ALA A 79 16.09 -0.40 -11.91
CA ALA A 79 15.21 0.09 -12.97
C ALA A 79 15.97 0.91 -14.03
N GLU A 80 17.00 1.66 -13.64
CA GLU A 80 17.90 2.36 -14.56
C GLU A 80 18.71 1.37 -15.41
N LEU A 81 19.28 0.33 -14.79
CA LEU A 81 20.03 -0.73 -15.47
C LEU A 81 19.18 -1.47 -16.51
N HIS A 82 17.89 -1.63 -16.24
CA HIS A 82 16.95 -2.35 -17.11
C HIS A 82 16.23 -1.45 -18.12
N GLY A 83 16.58 -0.17 -18.20
CA GLY A 83 16.08 0.74 -19.23
C GLY A 83 14.62 1.17 -19.08
N PHE A 84 14.08 1.15 -17.86
CA PHE A 84 12.75 1.70 -17.59
C PHE A 84 12.73 3.22 -17.81
N SER A 85 11.56 3.76 -18.18
CA SER A 85 11.42 5.21 -18.31
C SER A 85 11.53 5.91 -16.95
N GLN A 86 11.91 7.19 -16.94
CA GLN A 86 12.04 7.95 -15.70
C GLN A 86 10.74 7.99 -14.88
N ALA A 87 9.58 8.01 -15.55
CA ALA A 87 8.28 7.95 -14.89
C ALA A 87 8.09 6.62 -14.16
N GLN A 88 8.32 5.50 -14.85
CA GLN A 88 8.22 4.15 -14.25
C GLN A 88 9.21 3.96 -13.10
N ILE A 89 10.45 4.43 -13.26
CA ILE A 89 11.46 4.42 -12.20
C ILE A 89 10.94 5.17 -10.97
N ASN A 90 10.44 6.39 -11.15
CA ASN A 90 9.96 7.20 -10.04
C ASN A 90 8.75 6.58 -9.34
N ASP A 91 7.80 6.00 -10.09
CA ASP A 91 6.64 5.32 -9.54
C ASP A 91 7.05 4.12 -8.69
N MET A 92 7.94 3.27 -9.21
CA MET A 92 8.44 2.09 -8.52
C MET A 92 9.26 2.44 -7.27
N VAL A 93 10.19 3.40 -7.40
CA VAL A 93 11.04 3.86 -6.29
C VAL A 93 10.20 4.48 -5.18
N TRP A 94 9.21 5.30 -5.54
CA TRP A 94 8.29 5.89 -4.57
C TRP A 94 7.47 4.81 -3.85
N LEU A 95 6.94 3.82 -4.59
CA LEU A 95 6.14 2.76 -4.02
C LEU A 95 6.95 1.91 -3.02
N VAL A 96 8.21 1.58 -3.33
CA VAL A 96 9.12 0.91 -2.39
C VAL A 96 9.41 1.80 -1.17
N ALA A 97 9.70 3.08 -1.38
CA ALA A 97 10.02 4.01 -0.30
C ALA A 97 8.86 4.25 0.68
N GLU A 98 7.61 4.19 0.20
CA GLU A 98 6.40 4.52 0.96
C GLU A 98 5.52 3.28 1.27
N HIS A 99 6.00 2.05 1.05
CA HIS A 99 5.19 0.83 1.21
C HIS A 99 4.58 0.67 2.62
N LEU A 100 5.25 1.19 3.66
CA LEU A 100 4.73 1.18 5.04
C LEU A 100 3.71 2.29 5.33
N THR A 101 3.68 3.34 4.51
CA THR A 101 3.01 4.60 4.83
C THR A 101 1.51 4.45 5.00
N MET A 102 0.86 3.65 4.14
CA MET A 102 -0.58 3.41 4.28
C MET A 102 -0.91 2.60 5.53
N SER A 103 -0.13 1.55 5.82
CA SER A 103 -0.30 0.73 7.03
C SER A 103 -0.15 1.55 8.31
N ILE A 104 0.89 2.40 8.37
CA ILE A 104 1.14 3.31 9.50
C ILE A 104 0.01 4.33 9.64
N THR A 105 -0.44 4.92 8.53
CA THR A 105 -1.49 5.94 8.53
C THR A 105 -2.82 5.36 9.00
N ALA A 106 -3.25 4.24 8.43
CA ALA A 106 -4.49 3.59 8.78
C ALA A 106 -4.52 3.14 10.25
N GLN A 107 -3.42 2.54 10.74
CA GLN A 107 -3.45 1.84 12.03
C GLN A 107 -2.95 2.68 13.22
N ARG A 108 -2.22 3.78 12.98
CA ARG A 108 -1.59 4.58 14.05
C ARG A 108 -2.02 6.04 14.07
N ARG A 109 -2.87 6.49 13.14
CA ARG A 109 -3.37 7.87 13.07
C ARG A 109 -4.89 7.87 13.04
N ASP A 110 -5.48 9.03 13.33
CA ASP A 110 -6.91 9.24 13.15
C ASP A 110 -7.19 9.57 11.68
N ILE A 111 -7.76 8.62 10.94
CA ILE A 111 -8.10 8.81 9.52
C ILE A 111 -9.32 9.73 9.32
N HIS A 112 -9.99 10.15 10.39
CA HIS A 112 -11.04 11.16 10.33
C HIS A 112 -10.50 12.58 10.55
N ASP A 113 -9.23 12.72 10.95
CA ASP A 113 -8.56 14.01 11.05
C ASP A 113 -8.27 14.58 9.65
N PRO A 114 -8.81 15.77 9.30
CA PRO A 114 -8.56 16.42 8.03
C PRO A 114 -7.09 16.61 7.69
N GLN A 115 -6.28 16.91 8.70
CA GLN A 115 -4.86 17.15 8.52
C GLN A 115 -4.13 15.87 8.12
N ILE A 116 -4.46 14.74 8.76
CA ILE A 116 -3.87 13.43 8.44
C ILE A 116 -4.20 13.03 7.00
N ILE A 117 -5.46 13.17 6.58
CA ILE A 117 -5.87 12.88 5.19
C ILE A 117 -5.18 13.83 4.20
N SER A 118 -5.06 15.12 4.52
CA SER A 118 -4.35 16.09 3.68
C SER A 118 -2.87 15.75 3.51
N GLU A 119 -2.19 15.38 4.60
CA GLU A 119 -0.77 15.01 4.59
C GLU A 119 -0.54 13.70 3.82
N PHE A 120 -1.39 12.70 4.02
CA PHE A 120 -1.33 11.44 3.27
C PHE A 120 -1.62 11.65 1.78
N ALA A 121 -2.64 12.44 1.43
CA ALA A 121 -2.94 12.78 0.04
C ALA A 121 -1.77 13.50 -0.66
N LYS A 122 -1.06 14.40 0.04
CA LYS A 122 0.15 15.07 -0.49
C LYS A 122 1.29 14.10 -0.77
N LYS A 123 1.45 13.06 0.07
CA LYS A 123 2.46 12.01 -0.15
C LYS A 123 2.11 11.13 -1.36
N VAL A 124 0.84 10.77 -1.52
CA VAL A 124 0.37 9.86 -2.58
C VAL A 124 0.19 10.56 -3.93
N GLN A 125 -0.17 11.85 -3.93
CA GLN A 125 -0.27 12.75 -5.08
C GLN A 125 -1.35 12.44 -6.13
N ASN A 126 -1.62 11.17 -6.47
CA ASN A 126 -2.58 10.80 -7.50
C ASN A 126 -3.26 9.45 -7.22
N GLN A 127 -4.35 9.19 -7.95
CA GLN A 127 -5.16 7.99 -7.76
C GLN A 127 -4.41 6.70 -8.12
N THR A 128 -3.59 6.68 -9.17
CA THR A 128 -2.84 5.49 -9.57
C THR A 128 -1.87 5.05 -8.48
N ALA A 129 -1.11 6.00 -7.91
CA ALA A 129 -0.22 5.76 -6.77
C ALA A 129 -1.00 5.27 -5.55
N LEU A 130 -2.18 5.84 -5.27
CA LEU A 130 -3.05 5.42 -4.16
C LEU A 130 -3.52 3.97 -4.32
N SER A 131 -3.95 3.59 -5.53
CA SER A 131 -4.41 2.24 -5.83
C SER A 131 -3.28 1.22 -5.73
N SER A 132 -2.10 1.52 -6.28
CA SER A 132 -0.93 0.63 -6.18
C SER A 132 -0.46 0.46 -4.73
N LEU A 133 -0.42 1.54 -3.95
CA LEU A 133 -0.03 1.48 -2.55
C LEU A 133 -1.01 0.66 -1.71
N LEU A 134 -2.32 0.80 -1.95
CA LEU A 134 -3.34 0.00 -1.28
C LEU A 134 -3.19 -1.48 -1.62
N CYS A 135 -3.06 -1.84 -2.91
CA CYS A 135 -2.89 -3.23 -3.32
C CYS A 135 -1.63 -3.84 -2.68
N LEU A 136 -0.48 -3.14 -2.72
CA LEU A 136 0.75 -3.61 -2.08
C LEU A 136 0.57 -3.80 -0.57
N THR A 137 -0.04 -2.83 0.11
CA THR A 137 -0.24 -2.87 1.56
C THR A 137 -1.13 -4.05 1.98
N VAL A 138 -2.23 -4.30 1.28
CA VAL A 138 -3.12 -5.42 1.60
C VAL A 138 -2.43 -6.75 1.32
N ALA A 139 -1.70 -6.86 0.20
CA ALA A 139 -0.95 -8.06 -0.12
C ALA A 139 0.15 -8.37 0.92
N ASP A 140 0.86 -7.35 1.40
CA ASP A 140 1.86 -7.43 2.47
C ASP A 140 1.25 -7.89 3.80
N ILE A 141 0.17 -7.24 4.26
CA ILE A 141 -0.52 -7.64 5.48
C ILE A 141 -0.97 -9.11 5.41
N CYS A 142 -1.57 -9.54 4.30
CA CYS A 142 -2.01 -10.91 4.13
C CYS A 142 -0.84 -11.91 4.03
N ALA A 143 0.34 -11.48 3.56
CA ALA A 143 1.53 -12.32 3.47
C ALA A 143 2.18 -12.59 4.85
N THR A 144 1.90 -11.76 5.86
CA THR A 144 2.36 -12.00 7.24
C THR A 144 1.52 -13.06 7.96
N SER A 145 0.19 -12.99 7.82
CA SER A 145 -0.75 -14.03 8.26
C SER A 145 -2.14 -13.75 7.69
N GLU A 146 -2.78 -14.75 7.09
CA GLU A 146 -4.14 -14.65 6.58
C GLU A 146 -5.15 -14.23 7.67
N SER A 147 -4.91 -14.66 8.93
CA SER A 147 -5.76 -14.31 10.06
C SER A 147 -5.73 -12.84 10.47
N LEU A 148 -4.72 -12.09 10.01
CA LEU A 148 -4.62 -10.65 10.32
C LEU A 148 -5.60 -9.82 9.49
N TRP A 149 -6.00 -10.28 8.31
CA TRP A 149 -6.99 -9.58 7.50
C TRP A 149 -8.41 -9.89 7.96
N ASN A 150 -9.19 -8.86 8.27
CA ASN A 150 -10.56 -8.99 8.78
C ASN A 150 -11.41 -7.77 8.37
N ASP A 151 -12.72 -7.86 8.62
CA ASP A 151 -13.70 -6.82 8.22
C ASP A 151 -13.36 -5.42 8.75
N TRP A 152 -12.81 -5.35 9.97
CA TRP A 152 -12.39 -4.07 10.54
C TRP A 152 -11.22 -3.45 9.76
N LYS A 153 -10.17 -4.22 9.45
CA LYS A 153 -9.07 -3.73 8.62
C LYS A 153 -9.57 -3.38 7.22
N ALA A 154 -10.39 -4.24 6.62
CA ALA A 154 -10.95 -3.98 5.30
C ALA A 154 -11.72 -2.65 5.26
N SER A 155 -12.55 -2.38 6.27
CA SER A 155 -13.25 -1.11 6.42
C SER A 155 -12.28 0.07 6.61
N LEU A 156 -11.30 -0.06 7.50
CA LEU A 156 -10.31 0.98 7.80
C LEU A 156 -9.50 1.40 6.56
N PHE A 157 -8.96 0.45 5.81
CA PHE A 157 -8.20 0.74 4.59
C PHE A 157 -9.10 1.29 3.47
N THR A 158 -10.34 0.81 3.37
CA THR A 158 -11.34 1.33 2.42
C THR A 158 -11.68 2.79 2.72
N GLN A 159 -11.89 3.15 3.99
CA GLN A 159 -12.18 4.52 4.40
C GLN A 159 -11.00 5.46 4.12
N LEU A 160 -9.78 5.06 4.50
CA LEU A 160 -8.59 5.85 4.19
C LEU A 160 -8.45 6.09 2.68
N TYR A 161 -8.66 5.05 1.87
CA TYR A 161 -8.65 5.17 0.41
C TYR A 161 -9.71 6.16 -0.08
N GLN A 162 -10.96 6.04 0.39
CA GLN A 162 -12.07 6.90 -0.03
C GLN A 162 -11.87 8.36 0.35
N PHE A 163 -11.48 8.64 1.61
CA PHE A 163 -11.19 10.01 2.05
C PHE A 163 -10.04 10.62 1.25
N THR A 164 -8.97 9.85 1.03
CA THR A 164 -7.83 10.31 0.23
C THR A 164 -8.24 10.58 -1.22
N LEU A 165 -9.04 9.72 -1.83
CA LEU A 165 -9.53 9.90 -3.19
C LEU A 165 -10.38 11.18 -3.32
N GLN A 166 -11.29 11.42 -2.37
CA GLN A 166 -12.10 12.64 -2.32
C GLN A 166 -11.22 13.88 -2.11
N GLN A 167 -10.18 13.79 -1.28
CA GLN A 167 -9.24 14.88 -1.04
C GLN A 167 -8.42 15.20 -2.29
N LEU A 168 -7.95 14.19 -3.03
CA LEU A 168 -7.25 14.36 -4.32
C LEU A 168 -8.17 15.01 -5.36
N ALA A 169 -9.46 14.67 -5.35
CA ALA A 169 -10.48 15.30 -6.18
C ALA A 169 -10.94 16.68 -5.67
N GLN A 170 -10.41 17.17 -4.53
CA GLN A 170 -10.78 18.42 -3.85
C GLN A 170 -12.26 18.51 -3.43
N ASN A 171 -12.91 17.37 -3.19
CA ASN A 171 -14.36 17.28 -2.92
C ASN A 171 -14.69 16.73 -1.52
N LEU A 172 -13.69 16.60 -0.63
CA LEU A 172 -13.89 16.05 0.72
C LEU A 172 -14.54 17.09 1.66
N ASN A 173 -15.72 16.77 2.20
CA ASN A 173 -16.36 17.57 3.25
C ASN A 173 -16.05 17.04 4.64
N TYR A 174 -15.05 17.63 5.28
CA TYR A 174 -14.58 17.24 6.60
C TYR A 174 -15.64 17.36 7.72
N GLN A 175 -16.58 18.31 7.60
CA GLN A 175 -17.63 18.47 8.62
C GLN A 175 -18.62 17.30 8.60
N ALA A 176 -18.98 16.84 7.40
CA ALA A 176 -19.87 15.70 7.21
C ALA A 176 -19.21 14.40 7.71
N VAL A 177 -17.95 14.14 7.33
CA VAL A 177 -17.19 12.95 7.77
C VAL A 177 -17.10 12.90 9.30
N ALA A 178 -16.77 14.01 9.95
CA ALA A 178 -16.67 14.06 11.40
C ALA A 178 -18.04 13.87 12.11
N GLN A 179 -19.15 14.27 11.48
CA GLN A 179 -20.49 14.02 12.02
C GLN A 179 -20.88 12.55 11.91
N GLU A 180 -20.65 11.92 10.76
CA GLU A 180 -20.92 10.48 10.56
C GLU A 180 -20.13 9.62 11.54
N HIS A 181 -18.82 9.89 11.71
CA HIS A 181 -17.99 9.14 12.66
C HIS A 181 -18.52 9.25 14.10
N ARG A 182 -18.94 10.44 14.54
CA ARG A 182 -19.54 10.64 15.87
C ARG A 182 -20.87 9.91 16.07
N LEU A 183 -21.60 9.61 15.00
CA LEU A 183 -22.87 8.86 15.07
C LEU A 183 -22.65 7.35 15.09
N GLN A 184 -21.46 6.89 14.67
CA GLN A 184 -21.09 5.47 14.61
C GLN A 184 -20.28 5.00 15.83
N ALA A 185 -19.76 5.92 16.64
CA ALA A 185 -19.02 5.67 17.89
C ALA A 185 -19.94 5.64 19.12
#